data_AF-A0A6P4A7B2-F1
#
_entry.id   AF-A0A6P4A7B2-F1
#
_cell.length_a   1.000
_cell.length_b   1.000
_cell.length_c   1.000
_cell.angle_alpha   90.00
_cell.angle_beta   90.00
_cell.angle_gamma   90.00
#
_symmetry.space_group_name_H-M   'P 1'
#
loop_
_entity.id
_entity.type
_entity.pdbx_description
1 polymer ?
#
loop_
_entity_poly.entity_id
_entity_poly.type
_entity_poly.pdbx_seq_one_letter_code
_entity_poly.pdbx_strand_id
1 'polypeptide(L)'
;MELVPRLNGEEIRGLFAPPPWGDDVPPSAFSMTNVGEWDKFRNIDMDREANIIDALKGSSVKRKGRVDSDKMEVLNAWRRIDSRTREALRRSFLSELIEGYEECIRTFITETGDMDVLVLRVQDPFHRLLLHGVCEFYDLVSVTVTQSEGIESLKVTRIKRKKRGCVKIPNITLSHFLKMSKEGIW
;
A
#
# COMPACT_ATOMS: atom_id res chain seq x y z
N MET A 1 39.36 58.15 -21.82
CA MET A 1 38.68 56.84 -21.73
C MET A 1 37.29 57.05 -22.29
N GLU A 2 37.03 56.50 -23.47
CA GLU A 2 35.74 56.60 -24.16
C GLU A 2 34.74 55.68 -23.43
N LEU A 3 33.65 56.25 -22.93
CA LEU A 3 32.63 55.51 -22.19
C LEU A 3 31.82 54.68 -23.19
N VAL A 4 31.74 53.37 -22.95
CA VAL A 4 30.94 52.44 -23.75
C VAL A 4 29.50 52.99 -23.90
N PRO A 5 28.90 52.95 -25.11
CA PRO A 5 27.54 53.41 -25.33
C PRO A 5 26.54 52.74 -24.38
N ARG A 6 25.50 53.47 -23.96
CA ARG A 6 24.42 52.89 -23.15
C ARG A 6 23.65 51.90 -24.00
N LEU A 7 23.72 50.63 -23.63
CA LEU A 7 22.99 49.55 -24.28
C LEU A 7 21.49 49.61 -23.93
N ASN A 8 20.66 49.43 -24.95
CA ASN A 8 19.21 49.20 -24.85
C ASN A 8 18.94 47.81 -24.24
N GLY A 9 17.82 47.63 -23.52
CA GLY A 9 17.42 46.35 -22.95
C GLY A 9 17.36 45.18 -23.96
N GLU A 10 17.03 45.44 -25.22
CA GLU A 10 17.07 44.44 -26.31
C GLU A 10 18.50 44.06 -26.69
N GLU A 11 19.42 45.02 -26.69
CA GLU A 11 20.84 44.77 -26.98
C GLU A 11 21.48 43.99 -25.83
N ILE A 12 21.10 44.27 -24.58
CA ILE A 12 21.53 43.51 -23.40
C ILE A 12 21.01 42.06 -23.47
N ARG A 13 19.80 41.82 -23.98
CA ARG A 13 19.26 40.46 -24.18
C ARG A 13 20.07 39.68 -25.20
N GLY A 14 20.55 40.33 -26.26
CA GLY A 14 21.40 39.69 -27.28
C GLY A 14 22.79 39.28 -26.80
N LEU A 15 23.25 39.82 -25.66
CA LEU A 15 24.57 39.51 -25.09
C LEU A 15 24.61 38.20 -24.28
N PHE A 16 23.46 37.60 -23.97
CA PHE A 16 23.37 36.38 -23.16
C PHE A 16 22.47 35.32 -23.82
N ALA A 17 23.03 34.13 -24.06
CA ALA A 17 22.29 32.99 -24.60
C ALA A 17 22.45 31.75 -23.69
N PRO A 18 21.42 31.33 -22.93
CA PRO A 18 20.09 31.95 -22.81
C PRO A 18 20.12 33.23 -21.94
N PRO A 19 19.11 34.13 -22.07
CA PRO A 19 19.00 35.31 -21.24
C PRO A 19 18.97 34.94 -19.74
N PRO A 20 19.70 35.65 -18.85
CA PRO A 20 19.83 35.29 -17.45
C PRO A 20 18.51 35.34 -16.66
N TRP A 21 17.49 36.05 -17.18
CA TRP A 21 16.16 36.13 -16.58
C TRP A 21 15.11 35.22 -17.23
N GLY A 22 15.50 34.38 -18.20
CA GLY A 22 14.60 33.48 -18.92
C GLY A 22 13.61 34.26 -19.80
N ASP A 23 13.37 33.78 -21.02
CA ASP A 23 12.16 34.20 -21.73
C ASP A 23 10.92 33.75 -20.95
N ASP A 24 9.74 34.32 -21.25
CA ASP A 24 8.45 33.83 -20.75
C ASP A 24 8.37 32.32 -21.02
N VAL A 25 8.59 31.53 -19.96
CA VAL A 25 8.65 30.07 -20.09
C VAL A 25 7.26 29.63 -20.54
N PRO A 26 7.13 28.91 -21.67
CA PRO A 26 5.84 28.41 -22.09
C PRO A 26 5.22 27.64 -20.92
N PRO A 27 3.94 27.91 -20.58
CA PRO A 27 3.33 27.33 -19.40
C PRO A 27 3.51 25.81 -19.44
N SER A 28 4.14 25.25 -18.41
CA SER A 28 4.30 23.80 -18.32
C SER A 28 2.92 23.11 -18.36
N ALA A 29 2.84 21.85 -18.80
CA ALA A 29 1.57 21.11 -18.76
C ALA A 29 0.93 21.09 -17.35
N PHE A 30 1.77 21.15 -16.31
CA PHE A 30 1.35 21.31 -14.92
C PHE A 30 0.74 22.69 -14.65
N SER A 31 1.32 23.75 -15.20
CA SER A 31 0.79 25.11 -15.11
C SER A 31 -0.54 25.27 -15.87
N MET A 32 -0.67 24.65 -17.04
CA MET A 32 -1.88 24.78 -17.86
C MET A 32 -3.12 24.12 -17.25
N THR A 33 -2.93 23.07 -16.45
CA THR A 33 -4.06 22.25 -15.97
C THR A 33 -4.72 22.84 -14.73
N ASN A 34 -3.94 23.40 -13.79
CA ASN A 34 -4.45 23.73 -12.46
C ASN A 34 -3.95 25.08 -11.90
N VAL A 35 -3.37 25.98 -12.70
CA VAL A 35 -2.81 27.26 -12.18
C VAL A 35 -3.79 28.04 -11.31
N GLY A 36 -5.06 28.18 -11.72
CA GLY A 36 -6.06 28.92 -10.94
C GLY A 36 -6.49 28.24 -9.63
N GLU A 37 -6.30 26.92 -9.50
CA GLU A 37 -6.57 26.19 -8.25
C GLU A 37 -5.34 26.19 -7.35
N TRP A 38 -4.14 26.05 -7.92
CA TRP A 38 -2.87 26.15 -7.19
C TRP A 38 -2.61 27.56 -6.66
N ASP A 39 -3.00 28.59 -7.40
CA ASP A 39 -2.85 29.98 -6.97
C ASP A 39 -3.77 30.29 -5.78
N LYS A 40 -4.98 29.71 -5.77
CA LYS A 40 -5.87 29.75 -4.60
C LYS A 40 -5.28 29.04 -3.38
N PHE A 41 -4.46 27.99 -3.59
CA PHE A 41 -3.77 27.28 -2.51
C PHE A 41 -2.55 28.05 -2.00
N ARG A 42 -1.84 28.78 -2.87
CA ARG A 42 -0.68 29.60 -2.50
C ARG A 42 -1.06 30.92 -1.83
N ASN A 43 -2.25 31.44 -2.15
CA ASN A 43 -2.76 32.70 -1.62
C ASN A 43 -3.89 32.46 -0.59
N ILE A 44 -3.80 31.39 0.19
CA ILE A 44 -4.72 31.18 1.31
C ILE A 44 -4.34 32.18 2.40
N ASP A 45 -5.32 33.00 2.79
CA ASP A 45 -5.19 33.89 3.93
C ASP A 45 -4.88 33.08 5.22
N MET A 46 -3.98 33.58 6.08
CA MET A 46 -3.53 32.84 7.26
C MET A 46 -4.68 32.43 8.19
N ASP A 47 -5.72 33.28 8.34
CA ASP A 47 -6.89 32.93 9.15
C ASP A 47 -7.73 31.87 8.46
N ARG A 48 -7.80 31.88 7.13
CA ARG A 48 -8.46 30.83 6.35
C ARG A 48 -7.70 29.51 6.43
N GLU A 49 -6.37 29.55 6.40
CA GLU A 49 -5.51 28.37 6.62
C GLU A 49 -5.74 27.81 8.03
N ALA A 50 -5.67 28.65 9.07
CA ALA A 50 -5.91 28.25 10.44
C ALA A 50 -7.31 27.64 10.62
N ASN A 51 -8.34 28.25 10.03
CA ASN A 51 -9.70 27.72 10.04
C ASN A 51 -9.82 26.38 9.29
N ILE A 52 -9.14 26.21 8.16
CA ILE A 52 -9.10 24.92 7.43
C ILE A 52 -8.37 23.86 8.27
N ILE A 53 -7.24 24.22 8.89
CA ILE A 53 -6.46 23.34 9.76
C ILE A 53 -7.28 22.96 11.00
N ASP A 54 -7.98 23.89 11.62
CA ASP A 54 -8.83 23.65 12.79
C ASP A 54 -10.12 22.91 12.42
N ALA A 55 -10.68 23.16 11.24
CA ALA A 55 -11.73 22.32 10.67
C ALA A 55 -11.21 20.91 10.33
N LEU A 56 -9.95 20.76 9.90
CA LEU A 56 -9.34 19.45 9.64
C LEU A 56 -9.05 18.71 10.94
N LYS A 57 -8.51 19.38 11.97
CA LYS A 57 -8.31 18.86 13.33
C LYS A 57 -9.64 18.54 13.99
N GLY A 58 -10.64 19.42 13.86
CA GLY A 58 -12.01 19.23 14.35
C GLY A 58 -12.77 18.14 13.58
N SER A 59 -12.56 18.01 12.27
CA SER A 59 -13.08 16.91 11.46
C SER A 59 -12.35 15.61 11.71
N SER A 60 -11.10 15.64 12.18
CA SER A 60 -10.36 14.47 12.68
C SER A 60 -10.96 14.01 14.01
N VAL A 61 -11.35 14.95 14.88
CA VAL A 61 -12.05 14.64 16.14
C VAL A 61 -13.50 14.18 15.89
N LYS A 62 -14.22 14.74 14.89
CA LYS A 62 -15.59 14.30 14.53
C LYS A 62 -15.64 13.06 13.63
N ARG A 63 -14.60 12.79 12.80
CA ARG A 63 -14.37 11.48 12.14
C ARG A 63 -13.69 10.47 13.07
N LYS A 64 -13.49 10.82 14.35
CA LYS A 64 -13.27 9.84 15.43
C LYS A 64 -14.59 9.21 15.89
N GLY A 65 -15.66 9.24 15.10
CA GLY A 65 -16.63 8.16 15.16
C GLY A 65 -15.91 6.90 14.72
N ARG A 66 -15.45 6.08 15.70
CA ARG A 66 -14.76 4.79 15.54
C ARG A 66 -14.21 4.60 14.13
N VAL A 67 -12.93 4.91 13.88
CA VAL A 67 -12.26 4.17 12.80
C VAL A 67 -12.50 2.72 13.14
N ASP A 68 -13.26 2.04 12.29
CA ASP A 68 -13.76 0.70 12.55
C ASP A 68 -12.57 -0.15 12.98
N SER A 69 -12.63 -0.66 14.21
CA SER A 69 -11.53 -1.42 14.81
C SER A 69 -11.11 -2.54 13.86
N ASP A 70 -12.10 -3.13 13.21
CA ASP A 70 -11.94 -4.21 12.25
C ASP A 70 -11.20 -3.73 10.99
N LYS A 71 -11.52 -2.55 10.46
CA LYS A 71 -10.77 -1.94 9.34
C LYS A 71 -9.31 -1.71 9.69
N MET A 72 -9.02 -1.23 10.90
CA MET A 72 -7.64 -0.99 11.35
C MET A 72 -6.88 -2.31 11.55
N GLU A 73 -7.52 -3.32 12.14
CA GLU A 73 -6.94 -4.65 12.32
C GLU A 73 -6.58 -5.28 10.97
N VAL A 74 -7.46 -5.16 9.97
CA VAL A 74 -7.21 -5.66 8.60
C VAL A 74 -6.10 -4.88 7.92
N LEU A 75 -6.05 -3.56 8.04
CA LEU A 75 -4.96 -2.77 7.46
C LEU A 75 -3.61 -3.11 8.08
N ASN A 76 -3.58 -3.35 9.40
CA ASN A 76 -2.38 -3.81 10.08
C ASN A 76 -1.99 -5.22 9.64
N ALA A 77 -2.96 -6.11 9.45
CA ALA A 77 -2.75 -7.45 8.92
C ALA A 77 -2.22 -7.44 7.49
N TRP A 78 -2.80 -6.60 6.64
CA TRP A 78 -2.36 -6.39 5.27
C TRP A 78 -0.93 -5.86 5.21
N ARG A 79 -0.55 -4.91 6.09
CA ARG A 79 0.81 -4.36 6.15
C ARG A 79 1.88 -5.38 6.55
N ARG A 80 1.51 -6.48 7.23
CA ARG A 80 2.45 -7.56 7.58
C ARG A 80 2.89 -8.38 6.37
N ILE A 81 2.09 -8.36 5.30
CA ILE A 81 2.40 -9.10 4.07
C ILE A 81 3.53 -8.40 3.31
N ASP A 82 4.49 -9.19 2.83
CA ASP A 82 5.59 -8.69 2.00
C ASP A 82 5.07 -7.89 0.79
N SER A 83 5.83 -6.85 0.42
CA SER A 83 5.48 -5.94 -0.67
C SER A 83 5.22 -6.64 -2.01
N ARG A 84 6.05 -7.64 -2.37
CA ARG A 84 5.91 -8.40 -3.63
C ARG A 84 4.69 -9.31 -3.58
N THR A 85 4.44 -9.95 -2.43
CA THR A 85 3.28 -10.81 -2.24
C THR A 85 1.97 -10.01 -2.29
N ARG A 86 1.94 -8.80 -1.71
CA ARG A 86 0.79 -7.88 -1.84
C ARG A 86 0.51 -7.47 -3.28
N GLU A 87 1.57 -7.20 -4.06
CA GLU A 87 1.42 -6.86 -5.47
C GLU A 87 0.84 -8.04 -6.26
N ALA A 88 1.31 -9.26 -6.00
CA ALA A 88 0.77 -10.49 -6.59
C ALA A 88 -0.72 -10.69 -6.24
N LEU A 89 -1.09 -10.56 -4.97
CA LEU A 89 -2.48 -10.68 -4.49
C LEU A 89 -3.42 -9.66 -5.14
N ARG A 90 -2.95 -8.42 -5.36
CA ARG A 90 -3.74 -7.37 -6.04
C ARG A 90 -3.93 -7.65 -7.53
N ARG A 91 -2.85 -8.02 -8.23
CA ARG A 91 -2.88 -8.25 -9.69
C ARG A 91 -3.65 -9.52 -10.06
N SER A 92 -3.38 -10.61 -9.37
CA SER A 92 -3.85 -11.95 -9.71
C SER A 92 -4.64 -12.53 -8.54
N PHE A 93 -5.85 -11.99 -8.35
CA PHE A 93 -6.74 -12.39 -7.27
C PHE A 93 -7.46 -13.69 -7.63
N LEU A 94 -7.02 -14.79 -7.00
CA LEU A 94 -7.66 -16.10 -7.09
C LEU A 94 -8.53 -16.31 -5.84
N SER A 95 -9.76 -15.78 -5.85
CA SER A 95 -10.63 -15.73 -4.66
C SER A 95 -10.83 -17.10 -4.01
N GLU A 96 -11.26 -18.10 -4.79
CA GLU A 96 -11.55 -19.45 -4.29
C GLU A 96 -10.31 -20.11 -3.66
N LEU A 97 -9.13 -19.92 -4.26
CA LEU A 97 -7.89 -20.46 -3.75
C LEU A 97 -7.49 -19.80 -2.42
N ILE A 98 -7.59 -18.47 -2.35
CA ILE A 98 -7.28 -17.70 -1.14
C ILE A 98 -8.27 -18.07 -0.03
N GLU A 99 -9.55 -18.15 -0.33
CA GLU A 99 -10.61 -18.56 0.62
C GLU A 99 -10.35 -19.96 1.19
N GLY A 100 -9.99 -20.93 0.34
CA GLY A 100 -9.64 -22.28 0.82
C GLY A 100 -8.41 -22.30 1.73
N TYR A 101 -7.39 -21.48 1.44
CA TYR A 101 -6.25 -21.32 2.34
C TYR A 101 -6.64 -20.65 3.66
N GLU A 102 -7.47 -19.61 3.61
CA GLU A 102 -7.97 -18.93 4.80
C GLU A 102 -8.81 -19.85 5.68
N GLU A 103 -9.67 -20.67 5.11
CA GLU A 103 -10.46 -21.66 5.85
C GLU A 103 -9.55 -22.64 6.61
N CYS A 104 -8.58 -23.25 5.91
CA CYS A 104 -7.61 -24.16 6.54
C CYS A 104 -6.82 -23.48 7.68
N ILE A 105 -6.38 -22.24 7.45
CA ILE A 105 -5.60 -21.48 8.43
C ILE A 105 -6.44 -21.07 9.63
N ARG A 106 -7.66 -20.60 9.41
CA ARG A 106 -8.57 -20.18 10.49
C ARG A 106 -8.94 -21.37 11.36
N THR A 107 -9.29 -22.50 10.76
CA THR A 107 -9.52 -23.76 11.48
C THR A 107 -8.30 -24.15 12.31
N PHE A 108 -7.10 -24.12 11.70
CA PHE A 108 -5.85 -24.38 12.40
C PHE A 108 -5.58 -23.43 13.56
N ILE A 109 -5.98 -22.15 13.49
CA ILE A 109 -5.80 -21.20 14.60
C ILE A 109 -6.83 -21.46 15.72
N THR A 110 -8.08 -21.76 15.36
CA THR A 110 -9.18 -21.98 16.31
C THR A 110 -9.13 -23.32 17.01
N GLU A 111 -8.58 -24.35 16.36
CA GLU A 111 -8.42 -25.66 16.98
C GLU A 111 -7.43 -25.59 18.15
N THR A 112 -7.90 -25.90 19.35
CA THR A 112 -7.10 -25.98 20.59
C THR A 112 -6.38 -27.34 20.73
N GLY A 113 -6.16 -28.05 19.62
CA GLY A 113 -5.52 -29.36 19.61
C GLY A 113 -3.99 -29.29 19.72
N ASP A 114 -3.36 -30.43 20.02
CA ASP A 114 -1.91 -30.62 20.18
C ASP A 114 -1.11 -30.52 18.86
N MET A 115 -1.79 -30.17 17.77
CA MET A 115 -1.19 -29.99 16.45
C MET A 115 -0.50 -28.62 16.39
N ASP A 116 0.79 -28.60 16.73
CA ASP A 116 1.63 -27.39 16.67
C ASP A 116 1.94 -26.91 15.23
N VAL A 117 1.67 -27.74 14.22
CA VAL A 117 2.06 -27.49 12.81
C VAL A 117 0.96 -27.91 11.84
N LEU A 118 0.50 -26.99 11.01
CA LEU A 118 -0.31 -27.28 9.82
C LEU A 118 0.63 -27.53 8.62
N VAL A 119 0.36 -28.58 7.83
CA VAL A 119 1.14 -28.90 6.63
C VAL A 119 0.22 -28.92 5.43
N LEU A 120 0.50 -28.05 4.46
CA LEU A 120 -0.24 -27.98 3.19
C LEU A 120 0.67 -28.39 2.03
N ARG A 121 0.16 -29.22 1.12
CA ARG A 121 0.86 -29.66 -0.09
C ARG A 121 0.50 -28.74 -1.24
N VAL A 122 1.44 -27.92 -1.70
CA VAL A 122 1.19 -26.93 -2.77
C VAL A 122 2.35 -26.98 -3.77
N GLN A 123 2.11 -27.55 -4.95
CA GLN A 123 3.15 -27.77 -5.97
C GLN A 123 3.41 -26.54 -6.84
N ASP A 124 2.40 -25.72 -7.08
CA ASP A 124 2.56 -24.50 -7.88
C ASP A 124 3.32 -23.41 -7.08
N PRO A 125 4.40 -22.82 -7.63
CA PRO A 125 5.18 -21.78 -6.96
C PRO A 125 4.39 -20.49 -6.69
N PHE A 126 3.50 -20.10 -7.59
CA PHE A 126 2.69 -18.90 -7.43
C PHE A 126 1.63 -19.10 -6.34
N HIS A 127 0.97 -20.26 -6.31
CA HIS A 127 0.03 -20.62 -5.24
C HIS A 127 0.72 -20.67 -3.87
N ARG A 128 1.97 -21.15 -3.81
CA ARG A 128 2.77 -21.07 -2.57
C ARG A 128 3.05 -19.63 -2.14
N LEU A 129 3.39 -18.75 -3.08
CA LEU A 129 3.58 -17.33 -2.80
C LEU A 129 2.31 -16.72 -2.18
N LEU A 130 1.13 -17.05 -2.75
CA LEU A 130 -0.15 -16.60 -2.20
C LEU A 130 -0.38 -17.16 -0.79
N LEU A 131 -0.17 -18.48 -0.58
CA LEU A 131 -0.30 -19.13 0.73
C LEU A 131 0.60 -18.47 1.79
N HIS A 132 1.84 -18.15 1.45
CA HIS A 132 2.75 -17.43 2.34
C HIS A 132 2.17 -16.05 2.72
N GLY A 133 1.59 -15.33 1.76
CA GLY A 133 0.89 -14.06 2.02
C GLY A 133 -0.32 -14.21 2.95
N VAL A 134 -1.12 -15.27 2.79
CA VAL A 134 -2.23 -15.57 3.71
C VAL A 134 -1.69 -15.85 5.12
N CYS A 135 -0.62 -16.64 5.25
CA CYS A 135 0.02 -16.90 6.54
C CYS A 135 0.53 -15.62 7.20
N GLU A 136 1.16 -14.72 6.42
CA GLU A 136 1.63 -13.42 6.90
C GLU A 136 0.48 -12.52 7.37
N PHE A 137 -0.68 -12.56 6.71
CA PHE A 137 -1.89 -11.84 7.12
C PHE A 137 -2.46 -12.33 8.46
N TYR A 138 -2.32 -13.61 8.79
CA TYR A 138 -2.76 -14.18 10.08
C TYR A 138 -1.65 -14.26 11.14
N ASP A 139 -0.48 -13.66 10.88
CA ASP A 139 0.68 -13.60 11.79
C ASP A 139 1.28 -14.98 12.11
N LEU A 140 1.25 -15.86 11.11
CA LEU A 140 1.82 -17.19 11.17
C LEU A 140 3.21 -17.21 10.54
N VAL A 141 4.01 -18.20 10.95
CA VAL A 141 5.28 -18.54 10.30
C VAL A 141 5.00 -19.64 9.29
N SER A 142 5.43 -19.45 8.04
CA SER A 142 5.28 -20.46 6.99
C SER A 142 6.62 -20.72 6.32
N VAL A 143 6.97 -22.00 6.14
CA VAL A 143 8.21 -22.44 5.51
C VAL A 143 7.91 -23.54 4.51
N THR A 144 8.30 -23.35 3.26
CA THR A 144 8.19 -24.39 2.23
C THR A 144 9.45 -25.23 2.22
N VAL A 145 9.28 -26.56 2.29
CA VAL A 145 10.37 -27.54 2.15
C VAL A 145 10.06 -28.50 1.00
N THR A 146 11.12 -29.06 0.43
CA THR A 146 11.00 -30.15 -0.53
C THR A 146 11.10 -31.46 0.23
N GLN A 147 10.05 -32.26 0.18
CA GLN A 147 10.03 -33.59 0.75
C GLN A 147 10.21 -34.59 -0.38
N SER A 148 11.29 -35.37 -0.33
CA SER A 148 11.49 -36.51 -1.23
C SER A 148 10.86 -37.74 -0.60
N GLU A 149 9.73 -38.20 -1.16
CA GLU A 149 9.16 -39.52 -0.85
C GLU A 149 9.36 -40.40 -2.10
N GLY A 150 10.49 -41.11 -2.16
CA GLY A 150 10.83 -41.95 -3.31
C GLY A 150 11.30 -41.16 -4.53
N ILE A 151 10.68 -41.42 -5.71
CA ILE A 151 11.10 -40.87 -7.01
C ILE A 151 10.58 -39.42 -7.22
N GLU A 152 9.48 -39.05 -6.56
CA GLU A 152 8.86 -37.73 -6.73
C GLU A 152 9.21 -36.77 -5.59
N SER A 153 9.53 -35.52 -5.95
CA SER A 153 9.75 -34.44 -4.99
C SER A 153 8.47 -33.65 -4.77
N LEU A 154 7.92 -33.68 -3.56
CA LEU A 154 6.74 -32.91 -3.18
C LEU A 154 7.15 -31.60 -2.49
N LYS A 155 6.55 -30.48 -2.88
CA LYS A 155 6.66 -29.22 -2.13
C LYS A 155 5.57 -29.15 -1.06
N VAL A 156 5.99 -28.99 0.18
CA VAL A 156 5.09 -28.88 1.35
C VAL A 156 5.40 -27.62 2.13
N THR A 157 4.36 -26.89 2.50
CA THR A 157 4.45 -25.67 3.31
C THR A 157 4.02 -25.99 4.72
N ARG A 158 4.95 -25.85 5.67
CA ARG A 158 4.74 -26.07 7.11
C ARG A 158 4.44 -24.73 7.76
N ILE A 159 3.33 -24.67 8.48
CA ILE A 159 2.77 -23.44 9.05
C ILE A 159 2.71 -23.59 10.57
N LYS A 160 3.24 -22.60 11.29
CA LYS A 160 3.32 -22.58 12.75
C LYS A 160 2.82 -21.25 13.30
N ARG A 161 2.28 -21.27 14.52
CA ARG A 161 1.90 -20.05 15.26
C ARG A 161 3.17 -19.37 15.78
N LYS A 162 3.30 -18.04 15.63
CA LYS A 162 4.46 -17.28 16.13
C LYS A 162 4.57 -17.27 17.66
N LYS A 163 3.44 -17.24 18.34
CA LYS A 163 3.35 -17.23 19.81
C LYS A 163 2.37 -18.32 20.25
N ARG A 164 2.69 -19.05 21.31
CA ARG A 164 1.73 -19.90 22.02
C ARG A 164 0.78 -18.98 22.79
N GLY A 165 -0.28 -18.54 22.12
CA GLY A 165 -1.29 -17.61 22.64
C GLY A 165 -2.37 -17.37 21.59
N CYS A 166 -3.47 -16.74 22.00
CA CYS A 166 -4.57 -16.41 21.08
C CYS A 166 -4.08 -15.45 19.99
N VAL A 167 -3.87 -15.98 18.78
CA VAL A 167 -3.67 -15.15 17.59
C VAL A 167 -4.98 -14.41 17.37
N LYS A 168 -4.96 -13.08 17.43
CA LYS A 168 -6.15 -12.29 17.09
C LYS A 168 -6.48 -12.50 15.61
N ILE A 169 -7.60 -13.16 15.36
CA ILE A 169 -8.12 -13.40 14.01
C ILE A 169 -8.91 -12.17 13.59
N PRO A 170 -8.55 -11.49 12.48
CA PRO A 170 -9.34 -10.38 11.96
C PRO A 170 -10.77 -10.84 11.60
N ASN A 171 -11.75 -9.98 11.88
CA ASN A 171 -13.16 -10.22 11.55
C ASN A 171 -13.39 -10.24 10.03
N ILE A 172 -12.72 -9.35 9.31
CA ILE A 172 -12.74 -9.30 7.84
C ILE A 172 -11.59 -10.16 7.31
N THR A 173 -11.91 -11.10 6.42
CA THR A 173 -10.93 -11.99 5.78
C THR A 173 -10.08 -11.25 4.75
N LEU A 174 -8.94 -11.83 4.38
CA LEU A 174 -8.09 -11.30 3.33
C LEU A 174 -8.82 -11.31 1.97
N SER A 175 -9.55 -12.38 1.66
CA SER A 175 -10.36 -12.50 0.44
C SER A 175 -11.40 -11.38 0.35
N HIS A 176 -12.13 -11.13 1.43
CA HIS A 176 -13.15 -10.09 1.50
C HIS A 176 -12.53 -8.70 1.37
N PHE A 177 -11.42 -8.45 2.08
CA PHE A 177 -10.65 -7.20 1.95
C PHE A 177 -10.18 -6.95 0.51
N LEU A 178 -9.63 -7.95 -0.16
CA LEU A 178 -9.17 -7.84 -1.55
C LEU A 178 -10.32 -7.58 -2.52
N LYS A 179 -11.48 -8.22 -2.30
CA LYS A 179 -12.69 -7.99 -3.08
C LYS A 179 -13.19 -6.55 -2.93
N MET A 180 -13.36 -6.08 -1.69
CA MET A 180 -13.75 -4.69 -1.41
C MET A 180 -12.77 -3.67 -2.00
N SER A 181 -11.46 -3.96 -1.94
CA SER A 181 -10.43 -3.10 -2.52
C SER A 181 -10.49 -3.04 -4.04
N LYS A 182 -10.87 -4.12 -4.73
CA LYS A 182 -11.05 -4.15 -6.19
C LYS A 182 -12.29 -3.40 -6.64
N GLU A 183 -13.36 -3.49 -5.86
CA GLU A 183 -14.64 -2.81 -6.13
C GLU A 183 -14.60 -1.31 -5.75
N GLY A 184 -13.51 -0.84 -5.12
CA GLY A 184 -13.36 0.56 -4.70
C GLY A 184 -14.18 0.94 -3.47
N ILE A 185 -14.67 -0.04 -2.72
CA ILE A 185 -15.58 0.12 -1.57
C ILE A 185 -14.80 0.30 -0.25
N TRP A 186 -13.52 -0.07 -0.24
CA TRP A 186 -12.67 -0.11 0.97
C TRP A 186 -12.37 1.26 1.60
#